data_AF-A0A346A6V7-F1
#
_entry.id   AF-A0A346A6V7-F1
#
_cell.length_a   1.000
_cell.length_b   1.000
_cell.length_c   1.000
_cell.angle_alpha   90.00
_cell.angle_beta   90.00
_cell.angle_gamma   90.00
#
_symmetry.space_group_name_H-M   'P 1'
#
loop_
_entity.id
_entity.type
_entity.pdbx_description
1 polymer ?
#
loop_
_entity_poly.entity_id
_entity_poly.type
_entity_poly.pdbx_seq_one_letter_code
_entity_poly.pdbx_strand_id
1 'polypeptide(L)' 'FVLAEGSAVFVLEEYGAAKARGAHIYADVTGYATRCNAYHMTGLKKHGREMAEAIRTALAE' A
#
# COMPACT_ATOMS: atom_id res chain seq x y z
N PHE A 1 -9.70 -13.73 -11.55
CA PHE A 1 -10.51 -13.05 -10.53
C PHE A 1 -11.99 -13.22 -10.89
N VAL A 2 -12.92 -12.96 -9.96
CA VAL A 2 -14.37 -12.83 -10.23
C VAL A 2 -14.75 -11.37 -10.06
N LEU A 3 -15.62 -10.85 -10.93
CA LEU A 3 -16.03 -9.44 -10.90
C LEU A 3 -16.95 -9.16 -9.69
N ALA A 4 -16.70 -8.04 -9.00
CA ALA A 4 -17.49 -7.58 -7.86
C ALA A 4 -17.45 -6.03 -7.77
N GLU A 5 -18.34 -5.45 -6.96
CA GLU A 5 -18.43 -4.00 -6.69
C GLU A 5 -18.35 -3.68 -5.18
N GLY A 6 -17.97 -2.44 -4.84
CA GLY A 6 -17.84 -1.95 -3.45
C GLY A 6 -17.01 -0.66 -3.34
N SER A 7 -17.03 -0.02 -2.18
CA SER A 7 -16.22 1.19 -1.89
C SER A 7 -15.65 1.17 -0.46
N ALA A 8 -14.54 1.88 -0.25
CA ALA A 8 -13.90 2.07 1.06
C ALA A 8 -13.30 3.49 1.15
N VAL A 9 -13.38 4.10 2.33
CA VAL A 9 -12.85 5.45 2.60
C VAL A 9 -12.08 5.43 3.92
N PHE A 10 -10.95 6.15 3.96
CA PHE A 10 -10.14 6.34 5.15
C PHE A 10 -9.99 7.83 5.45
N VAL A 11 -9.87 8.17 6.73
CA VAL A 11 -9.45 9.50 7.18
C VAL A 11 -8.05 9.36 7.74
N LEU A 12 -7.09 9.97 7.06
CA LEU A 12 -5.68 9.98 7.47
C LEU A 12 -5.35 11.32 8.12
N GLU A 13 -4.57 11.27 9.19
CA GLU A 13 -4.13 12.42 9.97
C GLU A 13 -2.68 12.21 10.41
N GLU A 14 -1.98 13.29 10.71
CA GLU A 14 -0.68 13.22 11.37
C GLU A 14 -0.81 12.60 12.77
N TYR A 15 0.10 11.67 13.11
CA TYR A 15 -0.02 10.82 14.29
C TYR A 15 -0.02 11.60 15.60
N GLY A 16 0.83 12.63 15.72
CA GLY A 16 0.89 13.52 16.87
C GLY A 16 -0.38 14.31 17.08
N ALA A 17 -0.94 14.90 16.02
CA ALA A 17 -2.20 15.63 16.04
C ALA A 17 -3.37 14.73 16.43
N ALA A 18 -3.46 13.53 15.84
CA ALA A 18 -4.46 12.54 16.17
C ALA A 18 -4.38 12.14 17.65
N LYS A 19 -3.17 11.90 18.18
CA LYS A 19 -2.96 11.64 19.60
C LYS A 19 -3.35 12.82 20.48
N ALA A 20 -2.93 14.03 20.13
CA ALA A 20 -3.15 15.24 20.93
C ALA A 20 -4.65 15.54 21.12
N ARG A 21 -5.47 15.28 20.10
CA ARG A 21 -6.94 15.43 20.18
C ARG A 21 -7.68 14.20 20.71
N GLY A 22 -6.98 13.12 21.04
CA GLY A 22 -7.58 11.86 21.52
C GLY A 22 -8.39 11.11 20.46
N ALA A 23 -7.98 11.20 19.18
CA ALA A 23 -8.61 10.45 18.10
C ALA A 23 -8.49 8.93 18.31
N HIS A 24 -9.50 8.17 17.89
CA HIS A 24 -9.38 6.71 17.83
C HIS A 24 -8.50 6.32 16.63
N ILE A 25 -7.38 5.66 16.91
CA ILE A 25 -6.40 5.25 15.90
C ILE A 25 -6.57 3.75 15.66
N TYR A 26 -6.99 3.37 14.45
CA TYR A 26 -7.14 1.97 14.06
C TYR A 26 -5.82 1.29 13.71
N ALA A 27 -4.95 2.02 13.00
CA ALA A 27 -3.65 1.55 12.55
C ALA A 27 -2.76 2.75 12.18
N ASP A 28 -1.48 2.47 11.96
CA ASP A 28 -0.50 3.43 11.44
C ASP A 28 -0.03 2.97 10.05
N VAL A 29 0.14 3.91 9.12
CA VAL A 29 0.64 3.65 7.77
C VAL A 29 2.15 3.87 7.77
N THR A 30 2.89 2.81 8.11
CA THR A 30 4.33 2.89 8.37
C THR A 30 5.19 2.84 7.10
N GLY A 31 4.63 2.41 5.97
CA GLY A 31 5.39 2.27 4.73
C GLY A 31 4.49 2.17 3.49
N TYR A 32 5.01 2.68 2.38
CA TYR A 32 4.38 2.60 1.05
C TYR A 32 5.45 2.59 -0.03
N ALA A 33 5.28 1.72 -1.03
CA ALA A 33 6.11 1.73 -2.23
C ALA A 33 5.33 1.21 -3.43
N THR A 34 5.73 1.66 -4.62
CA THR A 34 5.20 1.20 -5.91
C THR A 34 6.33 0.98 -6.91
N ARG A 35 6.12 0.05 -7.85
CA ARG A 35 7.04 -0.29 -8.95
C ARG A 35 6.24 -0.64 -10.21
N CYS A 36 6.81 -0.31 -11.37
CA CYS A 36 6.29 -0.73 -12.68
C CYS A 36 7.05 -1.96 -13.17
N ASN A 37 6.35 -2.94 -13.74
CA ASN A 37 6.98 -4.16 -14.27
C ASN A 37 7.67 -3.96 -15.64
N ALA A 38 7.34 -2.86 -16.35
CA ALA A 38 7.84 -2.48 -17.67
C ALA A 38 7.94 -3.65 -18.67
N TYR A 39 6.94 -4.54 -18.69
CA TYR A 39 7.00 -5.80 -19.43
C TYR A 39 5.91 -5.94 -20.49
N HIS A 40 4.66 -5.97 -20.05
CA HIS A 40 3.50 -6.22 -20.90
C HIS A 40 2.28 -5.62 -20.22
N MET A 41 1.31 -5.10 -20.98
CA MET A 41 0.17 -4.37 -20.42
C MET A 41 -0.68 -5.21 -19.45
N THR A 42 -0.85 -6.50 -19.74
CA THR A 42 -1.67 -7.43 -18.92
C THR A 42 -0.89 -8.65 -18.41
N GLY A 43 0.35 -8.80 -18.87
CA GLY A 43 1.16 -9.99 -18.60
C GLY A 43 2.04 -9.78 -17.38
N LEU A 44 2.20 -10.81 -16.55
CA LEU A 44 3.09 -10.81 -15.40
C LEU A 44 4.24 -11.80 -15.61
N LYS A 45 5.46 -11.41 -15.22
CA LYS A 45 6.62 -12.31 -15.23
C LYS A 45 6.51 -13.29 -14.05
N LYS A 46 6.75 -14.59 -14.29
CA LYS A 46 6.64 -15.65 -13.27
C LYS A 46 7.46 -15.41 -12.01
N HIS A 47 8.61 -14.72 -12.14
CA HIS A 47 9.55 -14.50 -11.04
C HIS A 47 9.20 -13.29 -10.14
N GLY A 48 8.26 -12.41 -10.53
CA GLY A 48 7.78 -11.32 -9.67
C GLY A 48 8.79 -10.28 -9.15
N ARG A 49 9.98 -10.14 -9.76
CA ARG A 49 11.07 -9.28 -9.28
C ARG A 49 10.63 -7.89 -8.82
N GLU A 50 9.84 -7.19 -9.62
CA GLU A 50 9.45 -5.80 -9.36
C GLU A 50 8.47 -5.70 -8.18
N MET A 51 7.63 -6.74 -7.96
CA MET A 51 6.79 -6.85 -6.78
C MET A 51 7.63 -7.12 -5.52
N ALA A 52 8.63 -8.00 -5.61
CA ALA A 52 9.53 -8.25 -4.48
C ALA A 52 10.33 -7.00 -4.07
N GLU A 53 10.78 -6.19 -5.04
CA GLU A 53 11.42 -4.89 -4.77
C GLU A 53 10.45 -3.87 -4.15
N ALA A 54 9.18 -3.85 -4.59
CA ALA A 54 8.18 -2.97 -4.01
C ALA A 54 7.93 -3.31 -2.53
N ILE A 55 7.82 -4.60 -2.20
CA ILE A 55 7.65 -5.07 -0.82
C ILE A 55 8.87 -4.68 0.03
N ARG A 56 10.08 -5.00 -0.43
CA ARG A 56 11.32 -4.64 0.28
C ARG A 56 11.43 -3.14 0.52
N THR A 57 11.15 -2.32 -0.49
CA THR A 57 11.18 -0.85 -0.34
C THR A 57 10.14 -0.36 0.67
N ALA A 58 8.93 -0.92 0.68
CA ALA A 58 7.90 -0.54 1.66
C ALA A 58 8.29 -0.94 3.08
N LEU A 59 9.06 -2.01 3.24
CA LEU A 59 9.63 -2.47 4.51
C LEU A 59 10.97 -1.79 4.87
N ALA A 60 11.52 -0.95 3.98
CA ALA A 60 12.86 -0.38 4.07
C ALA A 60 13.99 -1.43 4.16
N GLU A 61 13.85 -2.53 3.42
CA GLU A 61 14.81 -3.63 3.24
C GLU A 61 15.58 -3.58 1.91
#